data_AF-A0A1D2WQ18-F1
#
_entry.id   AF-A0A1D2WQ18-F1
#
_cell.length_a   1.000
_cell.length_b   1.000
_cell.length_c   1.000
_cell.angle_alpha   90.00
_cell.angle_beta   90.00
_cell.angle_gamma   90.00
#
_symmetry.space_group_name_H-M   'P 1'
#
loop_
_entity.id
_entity.type
_entity.pdbx_description
1 polymer ?
#
loop_
_entity_poly.entity_id
_entity_poly.type
_entity_poly.pdbx_seq_one_letter_code
_entity_poly.pdbx_strand_id
1 'polypeptide(L)'
;MAKKNILALIILILIIIIFGMNLFNNTVNIYLDGENVSVETQTFEDIDSNSLNKDICSYTLNVMNNTTSDVETLKNGVEKLCYQHGLEDAEINIDSSLGHDQIPIIVHVDGTSMLPTLQNGQTVLVNKTHDFEVGDIVVAESKEYGGIIKRVDKIDENKVHLISDNKNISYEYIDGALYQIKGITTWVDISDVNGVVIDY
;
A
#
# COMPACT_ATOMS: atom_id res chain seq x y z
N MET A 1 16.91 40.61 45.06
CA MET A 1 15.87 40.61 44.00
C MET A 1 16.41 40.16 42.63
N ALA A 2 17.61 40.54 42.20
CA ALA A 2 18.14 40.21 40.86
C ALA A 2 18.25 38.70 40.54
N LYS A 3 18.67 37.84 41.48
CA LYS A 3 18.87 36.39 41.22
C LYS A 3 17.56 35.61 40.94
N LYS A 4 16.45 35.98 41.59
CA LYS A 4 15.13 35.37 41.32
C LYS A 4 14.56 35.80 39.97
N ASN A 5 14.81 37.04 39.57
CA ASN A 5 14.38 37.56 38.27
C ASN A 5 15.21 36.97 37.11
N ILE A 6 16.50 36.73 37.31
CA ILE A 6 17.37 36.03 36.33
C ILE A 6 16.94 34.57 36.17
N LEU A 7 16.64 33.87 37.27
CA LEU A 7 16.16 32.48 37.21
C LEU A 7 14.81 32.35 36.49
N ALA A 8 13.88 33.28 36.75
CA ALA A 8 12.60 33.32 36.05
C ALA A 8 12.74 33.59 34.55
N LEU A 9 13.70 34.43 34.14
CA LEU A 9 14.00 34.71 32.74
C LEU A 9 14.58 33.47 32.02
N ILE A 10 15.49 32.74 32.67
CA ILE A 10 16.07 31.50 32.12
C ILE A 10 15.00 30.42 31.94
N ILE A 11 14.09 30.28 32.92
CA ILE A 11 12.97 29.33 32.83
C ILE A 11 12.01 29.72 31.70
N LEU A 12 11.72 31.01 31.51
CA LEU A 12 10.89 31.49 30.42
C LEU A 12 11.52 31.21 29.04
N ILE A 13 12.83 31.41 28.89
CA ILE A 13 13.56 31.10 27.65
C ILE A 13 13.56 29.60 27.38
N LEU A 14 13.78 28.77 28.41
CA LEU A 14 13.68 27.31 28.28
C LEU A 14 12.27 26.87 27.88
N ILE A 15 11.22 27.48 28.44
CA ILE A 15 9.85 27.20 28.03
C ILE A 15 9.63 27.65 26.58
N ILE A 16 10.10 28.83 26.15
CA ILE A 16 9.96 29.28 24.76
C ILE A 16 10.73 28.38 23.78
N ILE A 17 11.90 27.87 24.16
CA ILE A 17 12.68 26.93 23.34
C ILE A 17 11.96 25.58 23.27
N ILE A 18 11.51 25.03 24.41
CA ILE A 18 10.83 23.73 24.46
C ILE A 18 9.44 23.79 23.78
N PHE A 19 8.68 24.87 23.98
CA PHE A 19 7.37 25.06 23.35
C PHE A 19 7.51 25.49 21.89
N GLY A 20 8.54 26.27 21.55
CA GLY A 20 8.90 26.58 20.17
C GLY A 20 9.25 25.32 19.39
N MET A 21 10.09 24.45 19.95
CA MET A 21 10.50 23.19 19.28
C MET A 21 9.35 22.20 19.04
N ASN A 22 8.20 22.32 19.74
CA ASN A 22 7.05 21.41 19.58
C ASN A 22 5.90 22.01 18.74
N LEU A 23 6.05 23.21 18.17
CA LEU A 23 5.00 23.92 17.42
C LEU A 23 5.27 24.04 15.91
N PHE A 24 6.35 23.44 15.40
CA PHE A 24 6.84 23.68 14.03
C PHE A 24 7.20 22.41 13.25
N ASN A 25 6.46 21.31 13.42
CA ASN A 25 6.73 20.14 12.60
C ASN A 25 6.04 20.29 11.23
N ASN A 26 6.85 20.18 10.18
CA ASN A 26 6.36 20.00 8.82
C ASN A 26 5.59 18.69 8.76
N THR A 27 4.39 18.68 8.17
CA THR A 27 3.63 17.44 7.97
C THR A 27 3.18 17.31 6.53
N VAL A 28 3.15 16.06 6.06
CA VAL A 28 2.55 15.67 4.79
C VAL A 28 1.49 14.64 5.09
N ASN A 29 0.24 15.00 4.87
CA ASN A 29 -0.90 14.14 5.12
C ASN A 29 -1.41 13.60 3.79
N ILE A 30 -1.41 12.28 3.64
CA ILE A 30 -1.84 11.56 2.45
C ILE A 30 -3.08 10.76 2.81
N TYR A 31 -4.15 10.90 2.02
CA TYR A 31 -5.37 10.11 2.16
C TYR A 31 -5.66 9.32 0.88
N LEU A 32 -5.98 8.03 1.06
CA LEU A 32 -6.28 7.06 0.00
C LEU A 32 -7.67 6.44 0.20
N ASP A 33 -8.53 6.45 -0.81
CA ASP A 33 -9.84 5.77 -0.74
C ASP A 33 -9.89 4.45 -1.53
N GLY A 34 -8.84 4.13 -2.29
CA GLY A 34 -8.77 2.97 -3.18
C GLY A 34 -8.66 3.34 -4.66
N GLU A 35 -9.12 4.54 -5.03
CA GLU A 35 -9.13 5.04 -6.41
C GLU A 35 -8.50 6.45 -6.52
N ASN A 36 -8.67 7.26 -5.49
CA ASN A 36 -8.25 8.66 -5.42
C ASN A 36 -7.18 8.87 -4.35
N VAL A 37 -6.36 9.91 -4.58
CA VAL A 37 -5.31 10.37 -3.66
C VAL A 37 -5.53 11.83 -3.34
N SER A 38 -5.50 12.17 -2.06
CA SER A 38 -5.47 13.56 -1.58
C SER A 38 -4.21 13.80 -0.76
N VAL A 39 -3.57 14.95 -0.94
CA VAL A 39 -2.32 15.31 -0.25
C VAL A 39 -2.42 16.74 0.27
N GLU A 40 -2.06 16.91 1.54
CA GLU A 40 -1.95 18.22 2.19
C GLU A 40 -0.61 18.33 2.93
N THR A 41 0.25 19.22 2.44
CA THR A 41 1.47 19.63 3.14
C THR A 41 1.19 20.83 4.04
N GLN A 42 1.50 20.71 5.32
CA GLN A 42 1.49 21.81 6.28
C GLN A 42 2.91 22.16 6.68
N THR A 43 3.32 23.39 6.38
CA THR A 43 4.69 23.85 6.61
C THR A 43 4.71 25.36 6.85
N PHE A 44 5.75 25.84 7.54
CA PHE A 44 6.08 27.26 7.68
C PHE A 44 7.23 27.69 6.77
N GLU A 45 7.79 26.76 6.00
CA GLU A 45 8.85 27.03 5.04
C GLU A 45 8.30 27.67 3.77
N ASP A 46 9.10 28.52 3.14
CA ASP A 46 8.74 29.21 1.89
C ASP A 46 8.97 28.28 0.69
N ILE A 47 8.11 27.27 0.57
CA ILE A 47 8.13 26.28 -0.51
C ILE A 47 6.85 26.31 -1.34
N ASP A 48 6.92 25.83 -2.58
CA ASP A 48 5.74 25.60 -3.41
C ASP A 48 5.05 24.28 -3.02
N SER A 49 4.29 24.31 -1.92
CA SER A 49 3.54 23.15 -1.42
C SER A 49 2.53 22.61 -2.43
N ASN A 50 2.03 23.44 -3.36
CA ASN A 50 1.12 22.96 -4.41
C ASN A 50 1.85 22.10 -5.44
N SER A 51 3.09 22.45 -5.80
CA SER A 51 3.92 21.61 -6.67
C SER A 51 4.29 20.30 -5.96
N LEU A 52 4.73 20.37 -4.70
CA LEU A 52 5.04 19.19 -3.91
C LEU A 52 3.85 18.23 -3.79
N ASN A 53 2.66 18.74 -3.44
CA ASN A 53 1.45 17.91 -3.32
C ASN A 53 1.09 17.20 -4.64
N LYS A 54 1.29 17.85 -5.80
CA LYS A 54 1.03 17.23 -7.12
C LYS A 54 2.01 16.12 -7.43
N ASP A 55 3.29 16.32 -7.11
CA ASP A 55 4.32 15.31 -7.32
C ASP A 55 4.09 14.10 -6.41
N ILE A 56 3.72 14.35 -5.14
CA ILE A 56 3.33 13.30 -4.20
C ILE A 56 2.09 12.56 -4.71
N CYS A 57 1.01 13.25 -5.10
CA CYS A 57 -0.17 12.60 -5.66
C CYS A 57 0.19 11.69 -6.84
N SER A 58 1.02 12.18 -7.75
CA SER A 58 1.44 11.43 -8.94
C SER A 58 2.28 10.21 -8.57
N TYR A 59 3.20 10.36 -7.61
CA TYR A 59 4.02 9.27 -7.10
C TYR A 59 3.18 8.21 -6.37
N THR A 60 2.27 8.63 -5.51
CA THR A 60 1.35 7.75 -4.77
C THR A 60 0.48 6.94 -5.72
N LEU A 61 -0.07 7.55 -6.79
CA LEU A 61 -0.80 6.82 -7.82
C LEU A 61 0.07 5.77 -8.53
N ASN A 62 1.36 6.07 -8.75
CA ASN A 62 2.29 5.08 -9.32
C ASN A 62 2.55 3.92 -8.35
N VAL A 63 2.68 4.19 -7.04
CA VAL A 63 2.79 3.16 -6.00
C VAL A 63 1.54 2.28 -5.96
N MET A 64 0.34 2.89 -5.94
CA MET A 64 -0.92 2.13 -5.97
C MET A 64 -0.98 1.14 -7.15
N ASN A 65 -0.49 1.56 -8.33
CA ASN A 65 -0.48 0.74 -9.53
C ASN A 65 0.73 -0.22 -9.66
N ASN A 66 1.75 -0.10 -8.81
CA ASN A 66 2.95 -0.94 -8.86
C ASN A 66 2.78 -2.15 -7.95
N THR A 67 2.78 -3.34 -8.55
CA THR A 67 2.59 -4.63 -7.88
C THR A 67 3.57 -4.87 -6.73
N THR A 68 4.83 -4.46 -6.90
CA THR A 68 5.93 -4.73 -5.94
C THR A 68 6.10 -3.69 -4.83
N SER A 69 5.26 -2.67 -4.78
CA SER A 69 5.38 -1.58 -3.81
C SER A 69 4.46 -1.73 -2.61
N ASP A 70 4.82 -1.08 -1.52
CA ASP A 70 4.14 -1.10 -0.22
C ASP A 70 4.17 0.27 0.47
N VAL A 71 3.68 0.34 1.70
CA VAL A 71 3.66 1.57 2.50
C VAL A 71 5.05 2.12 2.79
N GLU A 72 6.06 1.26 2.95
CA GLU A 72 7.44 1.70 3.16
C GLU A 72 8.01 2.36 1.89
N THR A 73 7.76 1.76 0.73
CA THR A 73 8.10 2.35 -0.57
C THR A 73 7.45 3.73 -0.73
N LEU A 74 6.17 3.85 -0.35
CA LEU A 74 5.46 5.13 -0.40
C LEU A 74 6.13 6.18 0.50
N LYS A 75 6.34 5.87 1.78
CA LYS A 75 6.97 6.78 2.75
C LYS A 75 8.33 7.25 2.25
N ASN A 76 9.22 6.33 1.90
CA ASN A 76 10.56 6.65 1.42
C ASN A 76 10.56 7.54 0.17
N GLY A 77 9.64 7.31 -0.76
CA GLY A 77 9.51 8.14 -1.96
C GLY A 77 8.97 9.54 -1.67
N VAL A 78 8.01 9.64 -0.75
CA VAL A 78 7.47 10.93 -0.28
C VAL A 78 8.52 11.73 0.48
N GLU A 79 9.29 11.11 1.37
CA GLU A 79 10.43 11.76 2.04
C GLU A 79 11.38 12.37 1.03
N LYS A 80 11.78 11.59 0.01
CA LYS A 80 12.65 12.06 -1.06
C LYS A 80 12.06 13.25 -1.82
N LEU A 81 10.77 13.24 -2.12
CA LEU A 81 10.10 14.37 -2.78
C LEU A 81 10.10 15.61 -1.88
N CYS A 82 9.82 15.46 -0.59
CA CYS A 82 9.90 16.55 0.39
C CYS A 82 11.29 17.21 0.35
N TYR A 83 12.36 16.41 0.48
CA TYR A 83 13.73 16.90 0.39
C TYR A 83 14.04 17.63 -0.94
N GLN A 84 13.53 17.13 -2.06
CA GLN A 84 13.73 17.75 -3.38
C GLN A 84 13.03 19.11 -3.52
N HIS A 85 11.93 19.31 -2.81
CA HIS A 85 11.20 20.57 -2.75
C HIS A 85 11.68 21.50 -1.64
N GLY A 86 12.73 21.11 -0.90
CA GLY A 86 13.32 21.91 0.17
C GLY A 86 12.62 21.75 1.53
N LEU A 87 11.71 20.79 1.67
CA LEU A 87 11.03 20.46 2.92
C LEU A 87 11.81 19.38 3.68
N GLU A 88 12.48 19.77 4.76
CA GLU A 88 13.24 18.85 5.61
C GLU A 88 12.40 18.37 6.82
N ASP A 89 12.71 17.17 7.31
CA ASP A 89 12.16 16.57 8.53
C ASP A 89 10.62 16.55 8.62
N ALA A 90 9.95 16.37 7.48
CA ALA A 90 8.49 16.26 7.42
C ALA A 90 8.00 14.93 7.99
N GLU A 91 7.03 15.00 8.89
CA GLU A 91 6.26 13.85 9.35
C GLU A 91 5.26 13.43 8.26
N ILE A 92 5.38 12.19 7.78
CA ILE A 92 4.52 11.65 6.72
C ILE A 92 3.44 10.78 7.33
N ASN A 93 2.20 11.27 7.24
CA ASN A 93 1.02 10.57 7.70
C ASN A 93 0.29 9.98 6.49
N ILE A 94 0.14 8.66 6.48
CA ILE A 94 -0.62 7.95 5.44
C ILE A 94 -1.85 7.36 6.10
N ASP A 95 -3.01 7.87 5.72
CA ASP A 95 -4.29 7.35 6.13
C ASP A 95 -5.07 6.85 4.91
N SER A 96 -6.00 5.94 5.18
CA SER A 96 -6.85 5.40 4.13
C SER A 96 -8.22 5.01 4.63
N SER A 97 -9.09 4.61 3.69
CA SER A 97 -10.37 3.95 4.00
C SER A 97 -10.23 2.66 4.84
N LEU A 98 -9.04 2.06 4.87
CA LEU A 98 -8.72 0.87 5.66
C LEU A 98 -8.01 1.18 6.99
N GLY A 99 -7.66 2.45 7.23
CA GLY A 99 -6.94 2.91 8.41
C GLY A 99 -5.52 3.37 8.11
N HIS A 100 -4.76 3.55 9.18
CA HIS A 100 -3.42 4.12 9.16
C HIS A 100 -2.40 3.18 8.51
N ASP A 101 -1.50 3.73 7.70
CA ASP A 101 -0.44 3.00 7.00
C ASP A 101 -0.94 1.83 6.15
N GLN A 102 -2.15 1.94 5.60
CA GLN A 102 -2.73 0.96 4.67
C GLN A 102 -2.89 1.57 3.28
N ILE A 103 -2.70 0.76 2.24
CA ILE A 103 -2.86 1.20 0.84
C ILE A 103 -3.97 0.35 0.20
N PRO A 104 -5.22 0.83 0.21
CA PRO A 104 -6.30 0.20 -0.52
C PRO A 104 -6.12 0.42 -2.03
N ILE A 105 -6.45 -0.61 -2.81
CA ILE A 105 -6.58 -0.55 -4.27
C ILE A 105 -7.80 -1.35 -4.71
N ILE A 106 -8.42 -0.93 -5.81
CA ILE A 106 -9.51 -1.68 -6.46
C ILE A 106 -8.93 -2.57 -7.57
N VAL A 107 -9.29 -3.85 -7.56
CA VAL A 107 -8.87 -4.83 -8.57
C VAL A 107 -10.09 -5.45 -9.25
N HIS A 108 -10.04 -5.58 -10.58
CA HIS A 108 -11.06 -6.29 -11.36
C HIS A 108 -10.71 -7.77 -11.48
N VAL A 109 -11.65 -8.63 -11.14
CA VAL A 109 -11.50 -10.09 -11.30
C VAL A 109 -11.75 -10.46 -12.75
N ASP A 110 -10.76 -11.07 -13.40
CA ASP A 110 -10.88 -11.65 -14.73
C ASP A 110 -10.81 -13.18 -14.69
N GLY A 111 -11.75 -13.82 -15.37
CA GLY A 111 -11.89 -15.26 -15.46
C GLY A 111 -12.72 -15.90 -14.34
N THR A 112 -12.84 -17.22 -14.44
CA THR A 112 -13.74 -18.04 -13.59
C THR A 112 -12.98 -18.87 -12.57
N SER A 113 -11.68 -18.68 -12.46
CA SER A 113 -10.79 -19.51 -11.63
C SER A 113 -11.09 -19.45 -10.13
N MET A 114 -11.74 -18.38 -9.68
CA MET A 114 -12.11 -18.16 -8.28
C MET A 114 -13.60 -18.41 -7.98
N LEU A 115 -14.38 -18.93 -8.93
CA LEU A 115 -15.76 -19.33 -8.66
C LEU A 115 -15.82 -20.45 -7.58
N PRO A 116 -16.85 -20.48 -6.72
CA PRO A 116 -17.95 -19.52 -6.64
C PRO A 116 -17.61 -18.27 -5.82
N THR A 117 -16.44 -18.21 -5.20
CA THR A 117 -16.04 -17.14 -4.27
C THR A 117 -16.02 -15.77 -4.92
N LEU A 118 -15.33 -15.65 -6.07
CA LEU A 118 -15.25 -14.41 -6.83
C LEU A 118 -15.82 -14.60 -8.23
N GLN A 119 -16.69 -13.68 -8.64
CA GLN A 119 -17.33 -13.67 -9.96
C GLN A 119 -16.47 -12.95 -10.99
N ASN A 120 -16.51 -13.45 -12.23
CA ASN A 120 -15.88 -12.77 -13.36
C ASN A 120 -16.48 -11.36 -13.55
N GLY A 121 -15.63 -10.35 -13.66
CA GLY A 121 -16.00 -8.94 -13.84
C GLY A 121 -16.33 -8.18 -12.56
N GLN A 122 -16.31 -8.82 -11.38
CA GLN A 122 -16.51 -8.11 -10.12
C GLN A 122 -15.26 -7.31 -9.72
N THR A 123 -15.46 -6.24 -8.97
CA THR A 123 -14.39 -5.50 -8.28
C THR A 123 -14.17 -6.06 -6.89
N VAL A 124 -12.92 -6.09 -6.44
CA VAL A 124 -12.56 -6.43 -5.07
C VAL A 124 -11.67 -5.34 -4.48
N LEU A 125 -11.80 -5.13 -3.17
CA LEU A 125 -10.93 -4.23 -2.42
C LEU A 125 -9.72 -5.02 -1.93
N VAL A 126 -8.53 -4.56 -2.31
CA VAL A 126 -7.26 -5.18 -1.95
C VAL A 126 -6.46 -4.20 -1.11
N ASN A 127 -5.86 -4.69 -0.03
CA ASN A 127 -4.87 -3.96 0.73
C ASN A 127 -3.47 -4.39 0.30
N LYS A 128 -2.61 -3.44 -0.11
CA LYS A 128 -1.22 -3.73 -0.47
C LYS A 128 -0.39 -4.01 0.78
N THR A 129 -0.39 -5.26 1.20
CA THR A 129 0.35 -5.76 2.36
C THR A 129 0.95 -7.13 2.07
N HIS A 130 2.06 -7.43 2.73
CA HIS A 130 2.66 -8.77 2.79
C HIS A 130 2.23 -9.55 4.04
N ASP A 131 1.37 -8.96 4.87
CA ASP A 131 0.76 -9.62 6.03
C ASP A 131 -0.47 -10.40 5.58
N PHE A 132 -0.31 -11.71 5.39
CA PHE A 132 -1.35 -12.63 4.95
C PHE A 132 -1.13 -14.03 5.55
N GLU A 133 -2.22 -14.79 5.64
CA GLU A 133 -2.21 -16.13 6.22
C GLU A 133 -2.86 -17.19 5.30
N VAL A 134 -2.71 -18.46 5.69
CA VAL A 134 -3.36 -19.57 4.98
C VAL A 134 -4.88 -19.40 5.04
N GLY A 135 -5.52 -19.44 3.88
CA GLY A 135 -6.95 -19.20 3.72
C GLY A 135 -7.27 -17.85 3.09
N ASP A 136 -6.36 -16.87 3.15
CA ASP A 136 -6.59 -15.56 2.53
C ASP A 136 -6.67 -15.66 1.00
N ILE A 137 -7.34 -14.69 0.39
CA ILE A 137 -7.31 -14.49 -1.06
C ILE A 137 -6.32 -13.36 -1.32
N VAL A 138 -5.34 -13.62 -2.17
CA VAL A 138 -4.28 -12.66 -2.48
C VAL A 138 -4.23 -12.38 -3.97
N VAL A 139 -3.75 -11.18 -4.30
CA VAL A 139 -3.32 -10.81 -5.65
C VAL A 139 -1.81 -11.01 -5.71
N ALA A 140 -1.32 -11.72 -6.71
CA ALA A 140 0.10 -12.04 -6.86
C ALA A 140 0.53 -12.02 -8.33
N GLU A 141 1.83 -11.87 -8.58
CA GLU A 141 2.43 -12.02 -9.90
C GLU A 141 2.97 -13.45 -10.07
N SER A 142 2.60 -14.11 -11.16
CA SER A 142 3.12 -15.44 -11.52
C SER A 142 3.93 -15.34 -12.80
N LYS A 143 5.14 -15.92 -12.79
CA LYS A 143 5.98 -16.02 -14.00
C LYS A 143 5.29 -16.77 -15.14
N GLU A 144 4.38 -17.69 -14.82
CA GLU A 144 3.67 -18.51 -15.81
C GLU A 144 2.36 -17.86 -16.29
N TYR A 145 1.66 -17.16 -15.39
CA TYR A 145 0.28 -16.72 -15.63
C TYR A 145 0.08 -15.20 -15.61
N GLY A 146 1.11 -14.42 -15.30
CA GLY A 146 0.99 -12.99 -15.02
C GLY A 146 0.30 -12.72 -13.68
N GLY A 147 -0.36 -11.57 -13.58
CA GLY A 147 -1.18 -11.19 -12.43
C GLY A 147 -2.35 -12.17 -12.18
N ILE A 148 -2.40 -12.74 -10.99
CA ILE A 148 -3.40 -13.73 -10.58
C ILE A 148 -4.01 -13.35 -9.23
N ILE A 149 -5.30 -13.70 -9.06
CA ILE A 149 -6.00 -13.66 -7.78
C ILE A 149 -6.33 -15.10 -7.34
N LYS A 150 -5.83 -15.53 -6.19
CA LYS A 150 -5.88 -16.94 -5.73
C LYS A 150 -5.98 -17.06 -4.22
N ARG A 151 -6.42 -18.22 -3.74
CA ARG A 151 -6.43 -18.54 -2.30
C ARG A 151 -5.08 -19.08 -1.86
N VAL A 152 -4.59 -18.62 -0.71
CA VAL A 152 -3.42 -19.15 -0.03
C VAL A 152 -3.76 -20.52 0.56
N ASP A 153 -3.09 -21.56 0.08
CA ASP A 153 -3.26 -22.94 0.56
C ASP A 153 -2.18 -23.32 1.58
N LYS A 154 -0.94 -22.88 1.33
CA LYS A 154 0.20 -23.16 2.18
C LYS A 154 1.24 -22.05 2.07
N ILE A 155 1.90 -21.74 3.19
CA ILE A 155 3.08 -20.88 3.24
C ILE A 155 4.27 -21.77 3.63
N ASP A 156 5.37 -21.69 2.89
CA ASP A 156 6.57 -22.49 3.09
C ASP A 156 7.82 -21.66 2.84
N GLU A 157 8.51 -21.28 3.92
CA GLU A 157 9.64 -20.35 3.91
C GLU A 157 9.32 -19.06 3.12
N ASN A 158 9.97 -18.86 1.98
CA ASN A 158 9.83 -17.68 1.12
C ASN A 158 8.85 -17.89 -0.03
N LYS A 159 8.05 -18.96 0.01
CA LYS A 159 7.10 -19.30 -1.05
C LYS A 159 5.70 -19.48 -0.52
N VAL A 160 4.74 -19.15 -1.37
CA VAL A 160 3.32 -19.34 -1.10
C VAL A 160 2.71 -20.23 -2.18
N HIS A 161 1.96 -21.23 -1.74
CA HIS A 161 1.17 -22.09 -2.60
C HIS A 161 -0.21 -21.47 -2.77
N LEU A 162 -0.58 -21.23 -4.03
CA LEU A 162 -1.80 -20.57 -4.44
C LEU A 162 -2.68 -21.54 -5.22
N ILE A 163 -3.96 -21.59 -4.84
CA ILE A 163 -4.95 -22.49 -5.46
C ILE A 163 -6.17 -21.72 -5.95
N SER A 164 -6.75 -22.21 -7.05
CA SER A 164 -8.08 -21.82 -7.50
C SER A 164 -9.17 -22.36 -6.58
N ASP A 165 -10.16 -21.53 -6.26
CA ASP A 165 -11.38 -21.99 -5.57
C ASP A 165 -12.29 -22.80 -6.50
N ASN A 166 -12.24 -22.53 -7.80
CA ASN A 166 -13.01 -23.27 -8.77
C ASN A 166 -12.44 -24.69 -8.94
N LYS A 167 -13.16 -25.68 -8.41
CA LYS A 167 -12.81 -27.10 -8.47
C LYS A 167 -13.41 -27.84 -9.67
N ASN A 168 -14.06 -27.12 -10.59
CA ASN A 168 -14.61 -27.74 -11.79
C ASN A 168 -13.48 -28.31 -12.66
N ILE A 169 -13.75 -29.49 -13.22
CA ILE A 169 -12.87 -30.19 -14.14
C ILE A 169 -13.65 -30.37 -15.44
N SER A 170 -13.08 -29.89 -16.54
CA SER A 170 -13.57 -30.16 -17.89
C SER A 170 -12.49 -30.87 -18.71
N TYR A 171 -12.87 -31.33 -19.89
CA TYR A 171 -11.98 -32.01 -20.81
C TYR A 171 -12.14 -31.43 -22.21
N GLU A 172 -11.01 -31.15 -22.87
CA GLU A 172 -10.98 -30.57 -24.21
C GLU A 172 -10.03 -31.37 -25.11
N TYR A 173 -10.39 -31.52 -26.38
CA TYR A 173 -9.50 -32.13 -27.38
C TYR A 173 -8.71 -31.03 -28.09
N ILE A 174 -7.38 -31.05 -27.95
CA ILE A 174 -6.46 -30.14 -28.64
C ILE A 174 -5.49 -31.00 -29.45
N ASP A 175 -5.45 -30.78 -30.77
CA ASP A 175 -4.62 -31.55 -31.73
C ASP A 175 -4.76 -33.08 -31.60
N GLY A 176 -5.98 -33.55 -31.34
CA GLY A 176 -6.30 -34.98 -31.23
C GLY A 176 -5.95 -35.62 -29.87
N ALA A 177 -5.40 -34.87 -28.92
CA ALA A 177 -5.15 -35.31 -27.55
C ALA A 177 -6.20 -34.74 -26.59
N LEU A 178 -6.66 -35.56 -25.63
CA LEU A 178 -7.59 -35.16 -24.58
C LEU A 178 -6.83 -34.50 -23.42
N TYR A 179 -7.12 -33.23 -23.15
CA TYR A 179 -6.56 -32.47 -22.05
C TYR A 179 -7.59 -32.30 -20.95
N GLN A 180 -7.14 -32.45 -19.70
CA GLN A 180 -7.92 -32.10 -18.53
C GLN A 180 -7.71 -30.62 -18.21
N ILE A 181 -8.78 -29.85 -18.21
CA ILE A 181 -8.78 -28.44 -17.83
C ILE A 181 -9.30 -28.34 -16.40
N LYS A 182 -8.50 -27.73 -15.52
CA LYS A 182 -8.81 -27.54 -14.09
C LYS A 182 -8.24 -26.22 -13.59
N GLY A 183 -8.72 -25.76 -12.44
CA GLY A 183 -8.19 -24.57 -11.78
C GLY A 183 -6.69 -24.65 -11.51
N ILE A 184 -6.01 -23.51 -11.64
CA ILE A 184 -4.59 -23.33 -11.41
C ILE A 184 -4.21 -23.68 -9.96
N THR A 185 -3.05 -24.31 -9.82
CA THR A 185 -2.33 -24.55 -8.56
C THR A 185 -0.87 -24.22 -8.84
N THR A 186 -0.29 -23.29 -8.10
CA THR A 186 1.06 -22.78 -8.38
C THR A 186 1.77 -22.29 -7.13
N TRP A 187 3.08 -22.17 -7.21
CA TRP A 187 3.92 -21.57 -6.19
C TRP A 187 4.48 -20.25 -6.71
N VAL A 188 4.40 -19.19 -5.89
CA VAL A 188 5.06 -17.90 -6.15
C VAL A 188 5.96 -17.55 -4.97
N ASP A 189 6.92 -16.65 -5.20
CA ASP A 189 7.75 -16.12 -4.12
C ASP A 189 6.88 -15.16 -3.27
N ILE A 190 7.13 -15.07 -1.96
CA ILE A 190 6.35 -14.21 -1.05
C ILE A 190 6.38 -12.74 -1.50
N SER A 191 7.50 -12.31 -2.09
CA SER A 191 7.69 -10.96 -2.64
C SER A 191 6.84 -10.67 -3.88
N ASP A 192 6.30 -11.71 -4.51
CA ASP A 192 5.42 -11.57 -5.67
C ASP A 192 3.94 -11.45 -5.25
N VAL A 193 3.64 -11.49 -3.94
CA VAL A 193 2.31 -11.22 -3.41
C VAL A 193 2.13 -9.71 -3.23
N ASN A 194 1.17 -9.16 -3.95
CA ASN A 194 0.97 -7.71 -4.09
C ASN A 194 -0.05 -7.14 -3.10
N GLY A 195 -0.83 -8.00 -2.44
CA GLY A 195 -1.83 -7.62 -1.47
C GLY A 195 -2.88 -8.69 -1.18
N VAL A 196 -3.67 -8.42 -0.14
CA VAL A 196 -4.74 -9.28 0.36
C VAL A 196 -6.09 -8.69 0.02
N VAL A 197 -7.01 -9.51 -0.46
CA VAL A 197 -8.40 -9.12 -0.68
C VAL A 197 -9.09 -8.99 0.68
N ILE A 198 -9.60 -7.80 0.98
CA ILE A 198 -10.26 -7.49 2.26
C ILE A 198 -11.79 -7.47 2.12
N ASP A 199 -12.32 -7.11 0.94
CA ASP A 199 -13.77 -7.08 0.68
C ASP A 199 -14.09 -7.47 -0.78
N TYR A 200 -15.16 -8.22 -0.99
CA TYR A 200 -15.55 -8.78 -2.31
C TYR A 200 -17.01 -9.24 -2.41
#